data_AF-A0A7X3V503-F1
#
_entry.id   AF-A0A7X3V503-F1
#
_cell.length_a   1.000
_cell.length_b   1.000
_cell.length_c   1.000
_cell.angle_alpha   90.00
_cell.angle_beta   90.00
_cell.angle_gamma   90.00
#
_symmetry.space_group_name_H-M   'P 1'
#
loop_
_entity.id
_entity.type
_entity.pdbx_description
1 polymer ?
#
loop_
_entity_poly.entity_id
_entity_poly.type
_entity_poly.pdbx_seq_one_letter_code
_entity_poly.pdbx_strand_id
1 'polypeptide(L)'
;MIDLITQGVSGLRFSVPDEVDDAFLDAVRQMGLGLVSEVAVWPAGLTPSSWDGEGHAAWPAGDSPILGVRSQRQVAKCVVSTSENVIQFPWPDAEDKAFVQLSDLEIGTHQVEVVLMDADEPPQTVAQGRIMVRILEPVDSTTTASARQGIQTWVHPARPTLEELWSGAAALVVAGPHGEKAHFEMRLMTRGGRKSLAKTSFSSAMPVSEDRWHELLRAAQGDSRLASEVGRAEEIVVVVSNPVLGRAEIRAERPFKPLRWSTGYDRDGPYARLIDHMGSDDLTIRYSEVTTPAEIILVRDGDGGEIRVEDGALVIACADDIQTAVVLPPHISGGLDSLSKLSVRPSLQTGNRSVASVCRMIELARLWTRCAVPADQYAARLQAQVNDAIVARTSGMIAGGRWWEVELDALNGRSMSRERLLKALGRSSDEREAATELIDAAVHVGATPDERTVEFAQSLNAHGWRAETELADPILRLGTVPGSIDLTDALSTRAIDTVLHRPALVRLARCFALAIHDSDQDPDASLLAEWPWG
;
A
#
# COMPACT_ATOMS: atom_id res chain seq x y z
N MET A 1 -9.55 33.26 -7.09
CA MET A 1 -8.11 33.55 -7.33
C MET A 1 -7.36 32.83 -6.23
N ILE A 2 -6.45 31.93 -6.55
CA ILE A 2 -5.65 31.20 -5.56
C ILE A 2 -4.37 32.02 -5.36
N ASP A 3 -4.03 32.34 -4.11
CA ASP A 3 -2.74 32.94 -3.79
C ASP A 3 -1.64 31.89 -3.99
N LEU A 4 -0.86 32.08 -5.05
CA LEU A 4 0.33 31.29 -5.33
C LEU A 4 1.55 32.08 -4.85
N ILE A 5 2.47 31.42 -4.14
CA ILE A 5 3.61 32.02 -3.43
C ILE A 5 4.75 32.43 -4.39
N THR A 6 4.55 32.29 -5.71
CA THR A 6 5.57 32.55 -6.73
C THR A 6 5.31 33.88 -7.45
N GLN A 7 6.25 34.83 -7.39
CA GLN A 7 6.11 36.12 -8.07
C GLN A 7 6.03 35.94 -9.60
N GLY A 8 5.00 36.55 -10.22
CA GLY A 8 4.80 36.56 -11.67
C GLY A 8 3.82 35.51 -12.21
N VAL A 9 3.23 34.66 -11.37
CA VAL A 9 2.25 33.65 -11.78
C VAL A 9 0.87 33.97 -11.19
N SER A 10 -0.16 34.04 -12.03
CA SER A 10 -1.55 34.19 -11.59
C SER A 10 -2.30 32.86 -11.74
N GLY A 11 -2.83 32.34 -10.63
CA GLY A 11 -3.63 31.12 -10.60
C GLY A 11 -5.12 31.41 -10.70
N LEU A 12 -5.77 30.89 -11.76
CA LEU A 12 -7.22 30.89 -11.91
C LEU A 12 -7.76 29.49 -11.56
N ARG A 13 -8.66 29.43 -10.58
CA ARG A 13 -9.42 28.20 -10.27
C ARG A 13 -10.71 28.24 -11.04
N PHE A 14 -10.87 27.33 -11.99
CA PHE A 14 -12.15 27.07 -12.64
C PHE A 14 -12.93 26.07 -11.81
N SER A 15 -14.17 26.42 -11.45
CA SER A 15 -15.13 25.46 -10.93
C SER A 15 -16.05 25.15 -12.10
N VAL A 16 -15.80 24.03 -12.78
CA VAL A 16 -16.63 23.58 -13.90
C VAL A 16 -17.82 22.82 -13.30
N PRO A 17 -19.07 23.19 -13.65
CA PRO A 17 -20.25 22.45 -13.21
C PRO A 17 -20.30 21.05 -13.83
N ASP A 18 -20.94 20.09 -13.15
CA ASP A 18 -21.07 18.71 -13.62
C ASP A 18 -21.90 18.60 -14.92
N GLU A 19 -22.77 19.57 -15.16
CA GLU A 19 -23.51 19.76 -16.41
C GLU A 19 -23.19 21.14 -16.99
N VAL A 20 -22.80 21.17 -18.27
CA VAL A 20 -22.42 22.42 -18.95
C VAL A 20 -23.56 22.90 -19.84
N ASP A 21 -24.18 24.02 -19.45
CA ASP A 21 -25.25 24.69 -20.20
C ASP A 21 -24.72 25.78 -21.16
N ASP A 22 -25.60 26.30 -22.01
CA ASP A 22 -25.24 27.31 -23.02
C ASP A 22 -24.81 28.64 -22.40
N ALA A 23 -25.36 29.00 -21.23
CA ALA A 23 -24.98 30.21 -20.51
C ALA A 23 -23.53 30.14 -20.01
N PHE A 24 -23.10 28.97 -19.52
CA PHE A 24 -21.72 28.73 -19.13
C PHE A 24 -20.77 28.74 -20.34
N LEU A 25 -21.17 28.13 -21.46
CA LEU A 25 -20.37 28.12 -22.69
C LEU A 25 -20.12 29.53 -23.24
N ASP A 26 -21.14 30.38 -23.25
CA ASP A 26 -21.01 31.76 -23.70
C ASP A 26 -20.11 32.58 -22.78
N ALA A 27 -20.16 32.34 -21.47
CA ALA A 27 -19.25 32.97 -20.52
C ALA A 27 -17.79 32.54 -20.74
N VAL A 28 -17.54 31.25 -20.98
CA VAL A 28 -16.20 30.71 -21.27
C VAL A 28 -15.64 31.26 -22.59
N ARG A 29 -16.47 31.37 -23.63
CA ARG A 29 -16.10 31.98 -24.92
C ARG A 29 -15.75 33.46 -24.80
N GLN A 30 -16.49 34.22 -23.98
CA GLN A 30 -16.17 35.63 -23.72
C GLN A 30 -14.80 35.82 -23.04
N MET A 31 -14.32 34.80 -22.32
CA MET A 31 -12.98 34.77 -21.73
C MET A 31 -11.87 34.34 -22.71
N GLY A 32 -12.20 34.11 -23.99
CA GLY A 32 -11.26 33.65 -25.01
C GLY A 32 -10.86 32.18 -24.87
N LEU A 33 -11.59 31.42 -24.06
CA LEU A 33 -11.36 30.00 -23.81
C LEU A 33 -12.32 29.17 -24.66
N GLY A 34 -11.84 28.04 -25.19
CA GLY A 34 -12.68 27.02 -25.83
C GLY A 34 -12.90 25.85 -24.88
N LEU A 35 -14.12 25.32 -24.83
CA LEU A 35 -14.38 24.04 -24.19
C LEU A 35 -14.13 22.92 -25.21
N VAL A 36 -13.23 22.00 -24.88
CA VAL A 36 -13.07 20.74 -25.63
C VAL A 36 -13.97 19.72 -24.94
N SER A 37 -15.12 19.41 -25.53
CA SER A 37 -16.03 18.40 -24.99
C SER A 37 -15.57 17.02 -25.43
N GLU A 38 -15.05 16.23 -24.50
CA GLU A 38 -14.73 14.82 -24.75
C GLU A 38 -15.99 13.97 -24.63
N VAL A 39 -16.34 13.26 -25.71
CA VAL A 39 -17.24 12.10 -25.61
C VAL A 39 -16.41 10.97 -25.02
N ALA A 40 -16.82 10.44 -23.87
CA ALA A 40 -16.21 9.23 -23.35
C ALA A 40 -16.84 8.03 -24.06
N VAL A 41 -16.03 7.25 -24.77
CA VAL A 41 -16.42 5.98 -25.39
C VAL A 41 -15.59 4.86 -24.78
N TRP A 42 -16.23 3.82 -24.24
CA TRP A 42 -15.53 2.71 -23.61
C TRP A 42 -16.21 1.36 -23.88
N PRO A 43 -15.49 0.23 -23.77
CA PRO A 43 -16.08 -1.10 -23.80
C PRO A 43 -17.07 -1.32 -22.64
N ALA A 44 -18.29 -1.72 -22.96
CA ALA A 44 -19.32 -2.13 -22.00
C ALA A 44 -19.76 -3.58 -22.28
N GLY A 45 -20.42 -4.23 -21.32
CA GLY A 45 -20.89 -5.61 -21.48
C GLY A 45 -19.75 -6.65 -21.35
N LEU A 46 -19.65 -7.59 -22.30
CA LEU A 46 -18.61 -8.62 -22.28
C LEU A 46 -17.22 -7.99 -22.40
N THR A 47 -16.37 -8.28 -21.43
CA THR A 47 -15.03 -7.72 -21.34
C THR A 47 -14.23 -8.03 -22.61
N PRO A 48 -13.67 -7.01 -23.29
CA PRO A 48 -12.82 -7.25 -24.45
C PRO A 48 -11.61 -8.10 -24.07
N SER A 49 -11.09 -8.87 -25.03
CA SER A 49 -9.83 -9.62 -24.86
C SER A 49 -8.63 -8.70 -24.58
N SER A 50 -8.71 -7.43 -24.99
CA SER A 50 -7.78 -6.38 -24.59
C SER A 50 -8.44 -5.01 -24.66
N TRP A 51 -8.16 -4.13 -23.69
CA TRP A 51 -8.53 -2.71 -23.68
C TRP A 51 -7.33 -1.88 -23.20
N ASP A 52 -6.96 -0.85 -23.93
CA ASP A 52 -5.84 0.03 -23.58
C ASP A 52 -6.20 1.18 -22.62
N GLY A 53 -7.48 1.32 -22.28
CA GLY A 53 -7.96 2.36 -21.37
C GLY A 53 -8.46 3.63 -22.07
N GLU A 54 -8.19 3.81 -23.36
CA GLU A 54 -8.32 5.14 -24.00
C GLU A 54 -8.90 5.08 -25.43
N GLY A 55 -8.71 4.00 -26.20
CA GLY A 55 -9.21 4.00 -27.57
C GLY A 55 -9.06 2.72 -28.39
N HIS A 56 -8.47 1.63 -27.86
CA HIS A 56 -8.31 0.37 -28.60
C HIS A 56 -8.85 -0.82 -27.82
N ALA A 57 -9.90 -1.43 -28.35
CA ALA A 57 -10.52 -2.62 -27.79
C ALA A 57 -10.53 -3.77 -28.79
N ALA A 58 -10.30 -5.00 -28.32
CA ALA A 58 -10.35 -6.19 -29.16
C ALA A 58 -11.35 -7.23 -28.64
N TRP A 59 -12.15 -7.78 -29.54
CA TRP A 59 -13.08 -8.88 -29.26
C TRP A 59 -12.82 -10.05 -30.21
N PRO A 60 -13.06 -11.30 -29.78
CA PRO A 60 -13.05 -12.44 -30.68
C PRO A 60 -14.27 -12.39 -31.60
N ALA A 61 -14.11 -12.90 -32.83
CA ALA A 61 -15.22 -13.05 -33.75
C ALA A 61 -16.30 -13.98 -33.16
N GLY A 62 -17.55 -13.54 -33.22
CA GLY A 62 -18.70 -14.19 -32.61
C GLY A 62 -19.22 -13.47 -31.36
N ASP A 63 -18.38 -12.66 -30.70
CA ASP A 63 -18.84 -11.72 -29.68
C ASP A 63 -19.52 -10.51 -30.35
N SER A 64 -20.48 -9.91 -29.66
CA SER A 64 -21.08 -8.63 -30.07
C SER A 64 -20.54 -7.51 -29.16
N PRO A 65 -19.56 -6.70 -29.61
CA PRO A 65 -19.04 -5.60 -28.83
C PRO A 65 -20.15 -4.65 -28.39
N ILE A 66 -20.17 -4.26 -27.13
CA ILE A 66 -21.04 -3.18 -26.66
C ILE A 66 -20.15 -2.01 -26.26
N LEU A 67 -20.50 -0.81 -26.71
CA LEU A 67 -19.81 0.43 -26.36
C LEU A 67 -20.71 1.26 -25.45
N GLY A 68 -20.18 1.70 -24.33
CA GLY A 68 -20.75 2.78 -23.54
C GLY A 68 -20.31 4.12 -24.12
N VAL A 69 -21.26 5.04 -24.25
CA VAL A 69 -21.05 6.41 -24.71
C VAL A 69 -21.61 7.34 -23.64
N ARG A 70 -20.83 8.29 -23.13
CA ARG A 70 -21.28 9.28 -22.13
C ARG A 70 -21.03 10.69 -22.63
N SER A 71 -21.98 11.57 -22.35
CA SER A 71 -21.91 13.01 -22.63
C SER A 71 -22.19 13.81 -21.36
N GLN A 72 -21.51 14.94 -21.22
CA GLN A 72 -21.78 15.95 -20.17
C GLN A 72 -22.58 17.15 -20.71
N ARG A 73 -23.03 17.07 -21.97
CA ARG A 73 -23.88 18.06 -22.63
C ARG A 73 -25.24 17.45 -22.96
N GLN A 74 -26.25 18.30 -23.12
CA GLN A 74 -27.55 17.88 -23.59
C GLN A 74 -27.46 17.36 -25.03
N VAL A 75 -27.82 16.09 -25.23
CA VAL A 75 -27.76 15.39 -26.52
C VAL A 75 -29.16 14.92 -26.87
N ALA A 76 -29.58 15.12 -28.11
CA ALA A 76 -30.84 14.63 -28.61
C ALA A 76 -30.68 13.34 -29.43
N LYS A 77 -29.54 13.20 -30.13
CA LYS A 77 -29.29 12.06 -31.04
C LYS A 77 -27.83 11.62 -30.98
N CYS A 78 -27.62 10.31 -31.07
CA CYS A 78 -26.31 9.72 -31.26
C CYS A 78 -26.23 9.08 -32.64
N VAL A 79 -25.14 9.33 -33.35
CA VAL A 79 -24.79 8.69 -34.60
C VAL A 79 -23.52 7.90 -34.38
N VAL A 80 -23.57 6.60 -34.62
CA VAL A 80 -22.41 5.71 -34.58
C VAL A 80 -22.15 5.23 -35.99
N SER A 81 -20.96 5.53 -36.50
CA SER A 81 -20.51 5.13 -37.83
C SER A 81 -19.30 4.22 -37.74
N THR A 82 -19.36 3.12 -38.46
CA THR A 82 -18.22 2.29 -38.83
C THR A 82 -17.87 2.52 -40.30
N SER A 83 -16.81 1.88 -40.81
CA SER A 83 -16.45 1.96 -42.24
C SER A 83 -17.55 1.49 -43.19
N GLU A 84 -18.50 0.69 -42.70
CA GLU A 84 -19.50 -0.01 -43.52
C GLU A 84 -20.94 0.37 -43.17
N ASN A 85 -21.20 0.78 -41.92
CA ASN A 85 -22.54 1.03 -41.42
C ASN A 85 -22.63 2.35 -40.65
N VAL A 86 -23.76 3.04 -40.78
CA VAL A 86 -24.08 4.22 -39.97
C VAL A 86 -25.43 3.97 -39.30
N ILE A 87 -25.43 4.03 -37.96
CA ILE A 87 -26.61 3.84 -37.14
C ILE A 87 -26.89 5.13 -36.39
N GLN A 88 -28.14 5.61 -36.46
CA GLN A 88 -28.60 6.77 -35.73
C GLN A 88 -29.74 6.37 -34.81
N PHE A 89 -29.68 6.80 -33.56
CA PHE A 89 -30.74 6.56 -32.58
C PHE A 89 -30.93 7.78 -31.67
N PRO A 90 -32.17 7.97 -31.14
CA PRO A 90 -32.42 9.03 -30.16
C PRO A 90 -31.63 8.78 -28.89
N TRP A 91 -31.11 9.85 -28.28
CA TRP A 91 -30.46 9.73 -26.98
C TRP A 91 -31.49 9.36 -25.91
N PRO A 92 -31.19 8.46 -24.95
CA PRO A 92 -32.14 8.09 -23.91
C PRO A 92 -32.55 9.30 -23.06
N ASP A 93 -33.85 9.47 -22.83
CA ASP A 93 -34.36 10.55 -21.98
C ASP A 93 -33.89 10.36 -20.53
N ALA A 94 -33.34 11.42 -19.92
CA ALA A 94 -32.88 11.47 -18.52
C ALA A 94 -31.67 10.58 -18.14
N GLU A 95 -30.87 10.10 -19.09
CA GLU A 95 -29.58 9.43 -18.82
C GLU A 95 -28.39 10.19 -19.45
N ASP A 96 -27.26 10.23 -18.74
CA ASP A 96 -26.00 10.82 -19.21
C ASP A 96 -25.23 9.89 -20.16
N LYS A 97 -25.73 8.67 -20.38
CA LYS A 97 -25.05 7.61 -21.12
C LYS A 97 -25.99 6.81 -22.03
N ALA A 98 -25.42 6.26 -23.09
CA ALA A 98 -26.08 5.32 -24.00
C ALA A 98 -25.18 4.11 -24.23
N PHE A 99 -25.78 2.96 -24.54
CA PHE A 99 -25.06 1.73 -24.87
C PHE A 99 -25.39 1.30 -26.29
N VAL A 100 -24.34 1.00 -27.06
CA VAL A 100 -24.45 0.65 -28.48
C VAL A 100 -23.83 -0.71 -28.70
N GLN A 101 -24.64 -1.68 -29.11
CA GLN A 101 -24.15 -2.98 -29.54
C GLN A 101 -23.76 -2.91 -31.02
N LEU A 102 -22.52 -3.28 -31.31
CA LEU A 102 -22.04 -3.47 -32.67
C LEU A 102 -22.26 -4.93 -33.04
N SER A 103 -23.16 -5.16 -33.97
CA SER A 103 -23.43 -6.49 -34.53
C SER A 103 -22.80 -6.63 -35.90
N ASP A 104 -22.51 -7.87 -36.30
CA ASP A 104 -22.07 -8.24 -37.65
C ASP A 104 -20.78 -7.57 -38.14
N LEU A 105 -19.84 -7.26 -37.23
CA LEU A 105 -18.52 -6.77 -37.62
C LEU A 105 -17.65 -7.91 -38.17
N GLU A 106 -17.11 -7.72 -39.38
CA GLU A 106 -16.18 -8.67 -39.99
C GLU A 106 -14.86 -8.78 -39.20
N ILE A 107 -14.12 -9.87 -39.40
CA ILE A 107 -12.78 -10.03 -38.81
C ILE A 107 -11.87 -8.94 -39.38
N GLY A 108 -11.22 -8.17 -38.51
CA GLY A 108 -10.42 -7.04 -38.92
C GLY A 108 -10.36 -5.92 -37.90
N THR A 109 -9.88 -4.75 -38.34
CA THR A 109 -9.82 -3.54 -37.52
C THR A 109 -10.83 -2.54 -38.06
N HIS A 110 -11.75 -2.11 -37.19
CA HIS A 110 -12.84 -1.20 -37.50
C HIS A 110 -12.67 0.08 -36.70
N GLN A 111 -12.62 1.21 -37.39
CA GLN A 111 -12.69 2.50 -36.72
C GLN A 111 -14.16 2.84 -36.49
N VAL A 112 -14.54 2.96 -35.23
CA VAL A 112 -15.90 3.37 -34.83
C VAL A 112 -15.84 4.82 -34.42
N GLU A 113 -16.66 5.63 -35.06
CA GLU A 113 -16.81 7.05 -34.81
C GLU A 113 -18.19 7.31 -34.21
N VAL A 114 -18.21 8.08 -33.12
CA VAL A 114 -19.43 8.41 -32.38
C VAL A 114 -19.60 9.92 -32.43
N VAL A 115 -20.72 10.38 -32.99
CA VAL A 115 -21.06 11.79 -33.12
C VAL A 115 -22.36 12.04 -32.36
N LEU A 116 -22.31 12.99 -31.42
CA LEU A 116 -23.46 13.41 -30.63
C LEU A 116 -24.02 14.71 -31.21
N MET A 117 -25.34 14.80 -31.34
CA MET A 117 -26.04 15.94 -31.93
C MET A 117 -27.08 16.51 -30.96
N ASP A 118 -27.27 17.82 -31.01
CA ASP A 118 -28.31 18.53 -30.26
C ASP A 118 -29.69 18.44 -30.93
N ALA A 119 -30.67 19.11 -30.32
CA ALA A 119 -32.04 19.17 -30.78
C ALA A 119 -32.31 20.32 -31.78
N ASP A 120 -31.29 21.09 -32.18
CA ASP A 120 -31.47 22.27 -33.02
C ASP A 120 -31.84 21.90 -34.47
N GLU A 121 -32.43 22.85 -35.19
CA GLU A 121 -32.68 22.76 -36.63
C GLU A 121 -31.91 23.86 -37.38
N PRO A 122 -30.83 23.55 -38.12
CA PRO A 122 -30.27 22.21 -38.36
C PRO A 122 -29.48 21.65 -37.16
N PRO A 123 -29.45 20.31 -36.96
CA PRO A 123 -28.75 19.70 -35.82
C PRO A 123 -27.26 20.01 -35.88
N GLN A 124 -26.68 20.46 -34.77
CA GLN A 124 -25.25 20.70 -34.67
C GLN A 124 -24.55 19.58 -33.91
N THR A 125 -23.29 19.33 -34.28
CA THR A 125 -22.44 18.38 -33.57
C THR A 125 -22.04 18.95 -32.22
N VAL A 126 -22.49 18.28 -31.17
CA VAL A 126 -22.24 18.63 -29.77
C VAL A 126 -20.87 18.13 -29.32
N ALA A 127 -20.51 16.90 -29.71
CA ALA A 127 -19.25 16.26 -29.36
C ALA A 127 -18.99 15.04 -30.28
N GLN A 128 -17.73 14.63 -30.39
CA GLN A 128 -17.30 13.51 -31.24
C GLN A 128 -16.22 12.68 -30.55
N GLY A 129 -16.32 11.35 -30.65
CA GLY A 129 -15.36 10.39 -30.11
C GLY A 129 -15.02 9.31 -31.12
N ARG A 130 -13.86 8.66 -30.95
CA ARG A 130 -13.41 7.56 -31.81
C ARG A 130 -12.86 6.43 -30.97
N ILE A 131 -13.15 5.20 -31.37
CA ILE A 131 -12.57 3.99 -30.78
C ILE A 131 -12.23 3.01 -31.90
N MET A 132 -11.07 2.38 -31.77
CA MET A 132 -10.61 1.32 -32.65
C MET A 132 -11.08 -0.03 -32.10
N VAL A 133 -11.94 -0.71 -32.84
CA VAL A 133 -12.49 -2.02 -32.50
C VAL A 133 -11.83 -3.07 -33.39
N ARG A 134 -11.10 -4.01 -32.79
CA ARG A 134 -10.48 -5.10 -33.53
C ARG A 134 -11.21 -6.41 -33.29
N ILE A 135 -11.81 -6.96 -34.34
CA ILE A 135 -12.42 -8.29 -34.34
C ILE A 135 -11.35 -9.30 -34.75
N LEU A 136 -11.01 -10.20 -33.84
CA LEU A 136 -9.98 -11.21 -34.03
C LEU A 136 -10.59 -12.47 -34.69
N GLU A 137 -9.88 -13.06 -35.64
CA GLU A 137 -10.27 -14.33 -36.24
C GLU A 137 -10.48 -15.40 -35.15
N PRO A 138 -11.60 -16.16 -35.17
CA PRO A 138 -11.74 -17.28 -34.27
C PRO A 138 -10.72 -18.33 -34.69
N VAL A 139 -9.77 -18.62 -33.82
CA VAL A 139 -8.69 -19.56 -34.14
C VAL A 139 -9.26 -20.97 -34.21
N ASP A 140 -9.40 -21.49 -35.43
CA ASP A 140 -9.72 -22.91 -35.69
C ASP A 140 -8.63 -23.80 -35.10
N SER A 141 -8.94 -24.42 -33.96
CA SER A 141 -7.99 -25.19 -33.16
C SER A 141 -7.82 -26.59 -33.72
N THR A 142 -7.14 -26.71 -34.86
CA THR A 142 -6.40 -27.92 -35.21
C THR A 142 -4.98 -27.49 -35.54
N THR A 143 -4.00 -28.00 -34.79
CA THR A 143 -2.56 -27.73 -34.99
C THR A 143 -2.09 -26.29 -34.78
N THR A 144 -2.10 -25.81 -33.53
CA THR A 144 -0.91 -25.27 -32.82
C THR A 144 -1.34 -24.81 -31.42
N ALA A 145 -0.65 -25.33 -30.41
CA ALA A 145 -0.96 -25.09 -29.01
C ALA A 145 -0.40 -23.73 -28.54
N SER A 146 -1.25 -22.73 -28.33
CA SER A 146 -1.11 -21.72 -27.26
C SER A 146 -2.30 -20.73 -27.20
N ALA A 147 -3.49 -21.17 -26.81
CA ALA A 147 -4.54 -20.29 -26.30
C ALA A 147 -5.66 -21.10 -25.61
N ARG A 148 -5.30 -21.79 -24.53
CA ARG A 148 -6.26 -22.09 -23.45
C ARG A 148 -5.80 -21.24 -22.28
N GLN A 149 -6.42 -20.09 -22.02
CA GLN A 149 -6.22 -19.38 -20.75
C GLN A 149 -6.98 -20.16 -19.67
N GLY A 150 -6.37 -21.26 -19.19
CA GLY A 150 -6.84 -21.99 -18.02
C GLY A 150 -6.29 -21.42 -16.72
N ILE A 151 -5.28 -20.53 -16.82
CA ILE A 151 -4.76 -19.76 -15.69
C ILE A 151 -5.47 -18.41 -15.65
N GLN A 152 -6.10 -18.12 -14.51
CA GLN A 152 -6.60 -16.78 -14.18
C GLN A 152 -5.79 -16.23 -13.01
N THR A 153 -5.43 -14.96 -13.09
CA THR A 153 -4.66 -14.28 -12.04
C THR A 153 -5.38 -13.01 -11.61
N TRP A 154 -5.48 -12.81 -10.31
CA TRP A 154 -6.00 -11.57 -9.71
C TRP A 154 -4.97 -11.01 -8.76
N VAL A 155 -4.87 -9.69 -8.71
CA VAL A 155 -4.04 -9.00 -7.73
C VAL A 155 -4.89 -8.01 -6.97
N HIS A 156 -4.69 -7.93 -5.65
CA HIS A 156 -5.35 -6.97 -4.79
C HIS A 156 -4.30 -6.17 -4.03
N PRO A 157 -4.24 -4.83 -4.15
CA PRO A 157 -5.08 -3.98 -5.01
C PRO A 157 -4.85 -4.23 -6.51
N ALA A 158 -5.82 -3.88 -7.36
CA ALA A 158 -5.79 -4.18 -8.80
C ALA A 158 -4.65 -3.51 -9.58
N ARG A 159 -4.10 -2.41 -9.05
CA ARG A 159 -2.92 -1.70 -9.58
C ARG A 159 -1.88 -1.59 -8.48
N PRO A 160 -1.16 -2.68 -8.17
CA PRO A 160 -0.16 -2.64 -7.12
C PRO A 160 1.05 -1.84 -7.58
N THR A 161 1.68 -1.17 -6.63
CA THR A 161 3.02 -0.60 -6.78
C THR A 161 4.10 -1.67 -6.60
N LEU A 162 5.31 -1.38 -7.05
CA LEU A 162 6.46 -2.27 -6.83
C LEU A 162 6.64 -2.58 -5.34
N GLU A 163 6.56 -1.58 -4.48
CA GLU A 163 6.71 -1.71 -3.04
C GLU A 163 5.63 -2.58 -2.41
N GLU A 164 4.37 -2.46 -2.84
CA GLU A 164 3.27 -3.28 -2.33
C GLU A 164 3.41 -4.74 -2.76
N LEU A 165 3.80 -4.99 -4.01
CA LEU A 165 4.03 -6.37 -4.48
C LEU A 165 5.26 -7.00 -3.83
N TRP A 166 6.32 -6.20 -3.60
CA TRP A 166 7.52 -6.67 -2.94
C TRP A 166 7.33 -6.90 -1.45
N SER A 167 6.60 -6.03 -0.74
CA SER A 167 6.34 -6.18 0.71
C SER A 167 5.35 -7.29 1.03
N GLY A 168 4.55 -7.70 0.05
CA GLY A 168 3.42 -8.62 0.25
C GLY A 168 2.12 -7.93 0.63
N ALA A 169 2.09 -6.59 0.67
CA ALA A 169 0.85 -5.82 0.84
C ALA A 169 -0.11 -6.03 -0.35
N ALA A 170 0.41 -6.34 -1.54
CA ALA A 170 -0.37 -6.81 -2.66
C ALA A 170 -0.42 -8.35 -2.71
N ALA A 171 -1.62 -8.91 -2.68
CA ALA A 171 -1.85 -10.34 -2.75
C ALA A 171 -2.11 -10.77 -4.20
N LEU A 172 -1.40 -11.82 -4.67
CA LEU A 172 -1.60 -12.45 -5.96
C LEU A 172 -2.31 -13.79 -5.79
N VAL A 173 -3.49 -13.92 -6.40
CA VAL A 173 -4.24 -15.18 -6.46
C VAL A 173 -4.14 -15.76 -7.86
N VAL A 174 -3.83 -17.05 -7.96
CA VAL A 174 -3.77 -17.78 -9.23
C VAL A 174 -4.77 -18.93 -9.20
N ALA A 175 -5.81 -18.86 -10.04
CA ALA A 175 -6.68 -20.00 -10.28
C ALA A 175 -6.19 -20.83 -11.47
N GLY A 176 -6.36 -22.13 -11.32
CA GLY A 176 -6.15 -23.14 -12.34
C GLY A 176 -6.63 -24.49 -11.79
N PRO A 177 -6.57 -25.56 -12.60
CA PRO A 177 -6.92 -26.90 -12.16
C PRO A 177 -6.10 -27.31 -10.92
N HIS A 178 -6.77 -27.91 -9.95
CA HIS A 178 -6.12 -28.33 -8.70
C HIS A 178 -4.98 -29.31 -8.96
N GLY A 179 -3.82 -29.04 -8.35
CA GLY A 179 -2.62 -29.88 -8.43
C GLY A 179 -1.75 -29.64 -9.66
N GLU A 180 -2.21 -28.88 -10.66
CA GLU A 180 -1.40 -28.54 -11.83
C GLU A 180 -0.28 -27.57 -11.46
N LYS A 181 0.89 -27.75 -12.08
CA LYS A 181 2.08 -26.98 -11.74
C LYS A 181 2.11 -25.64 -12.49
N ALA A 182 2.13 -24.53 -11.77
CA ALA A 182 2.42 -23.21 -12.31
C ALA A 182 3.89 -22.84 -12.09
N HIS A 183 4.51 -22.28 -13.13
CA HIS A 183 5.85 -21.71 -13.11
C HIS A 183 5.76 -20.19 -12.96
N PHE A 184 6.44 -19.66 -11.95
CA PHE A 184 6.51 -18.24 -11.65
C PHE A 184 7.89 -17.72 -12.03
N GLU A 185 7.95 -16.58 -12.69
CA GLU A 185 9.19 -15.83 -12.92
C GLU A 185 8.97 -14.39 -12.46
N MET A 186 9.79 -13.95 -11.50
CA MET A 186 9.78 -12.58 -10.99
C MET A 186 11.01 -11.85 -11.54
N ARG A 187 10.79 -10.68 -12.13
CA ARG A 187 11.83 -9.86 -12.75
C ARG A 187 11.81 -8.45 -12.17
N LEU A 188 12.99 -7.97 -11.79
CA LEU A 188 13.22 -6.57 -11.47
C LEU A 188 13.73 -5.85 -12.71
N MET A 189 13.09 -4.75 -13.06
CA MET A 189 13.31 -4.04 -14.33
C MET A 189 13.72 -2.58 -14.08
N THR A 190 14.48 -2.05 -15.03
CA THR A 190 14.75 -0.61 -15.14
C THR A 190 13.55 0.13 -15.74
N ARG A 191 13.53 1.47 -15.61
CA ARG A 191 12.45 2.33 -16.10
C ARG A 191 12.04 2.00 -17.54
N GLY A 192 10.75 1.81 -17.75
CA GLY A 192 10.16 1.48 -19.06
C GLY A 192 10.43 0.05 -19.53
N GLY A 193 10.77 -0.89 -18.63
CA GLY A 193 10.92 -2.31 -18.95
C GLY A 193 12.11 -2.67 -19.86
N ARG A 194 13.07 -1.77 -20.06
CA ARG A 194 14.13 -1.91 -21.08
C ARG A 194 15.16 -2.98 -20.76
N LYS A 195 15.50 -3.14 -19.48
CA LYS A 195 16.54 -4.07 -19.00
C LYS A 195 16.11 -4.73 -17.69
N SER A 196 16.25 -6.06 -17.63
CA SER A 196 16.15 -6.83 -16.38
C SER A 196 17.44 -6.67 -15.57
N LEU A 197 17.30 -6.23 -14.33
CA LEU A 197 18.37 -6.11 -13.34
C LEU A 197 18.65 -7.46 -12.69
N ALA A 198 17.59 -8.12 -12.24
CA ALA A 198 17.63 -9.44 -11.62
C ALA A 198 16.34 -10.21 -11.94
N LYS A 199 16.41 -11.53 -11.83
CA LYS A 199 15.25 -12.42 -11.96
C LYS A 199 15.40 -13.66 -11.09
N THR A 200 14.28 -14.19 -10.63
CA THR A 200 14.19 -15.49 -9.97
C THR A 200 13.01 -16.28 -10.51
N SER A 201 13.07 -17.60 -10.39
CA SER A 201 12.03 -18.49 -10.88
C SER A 201 11.73 -19.59 -9.88
N PHE A 202 10.44 -19.86 -9.67
CA PHE A 202 9.97 -20.88 -8.75
C PHE A 202 8.70 -21.54 -9.29
N SER A 203 8.15 -22.52 -8.59
CA SER A 203 6.93 -23.21 -9.03
C SER A 203 6.06 -23.59 -7.85
N SER A 204 4.75 -23.59 -8.07
CA SER A 204 3.76 -24.03 -7.08
C SER A 204 2.65 -24.82 -7.76
N ALA A 205 1.98 -25.69 -7.00
CA ALA A 205 0.73 -26.28 -7.44
C ALA A 205 -0.38 -25.21 -7.40
N MET A 206 -1.31 -25.28 -8.35
CA MET A 206 -2.51 -24.45 -8.39
C MET A 206 -3.67 -25.11 -7.63
N PRO A 207 -4.66 -24.33 -7.17
CA PRO A 207 -4.67 -22.87 -7.11
C PRO A 207 -3.67 -22.32 -6.08
N VAL A 208 -3.22 -21.08 -6.28
CA VAL A 208 -2.38 -20.34 -5.32
C VAL A 208 -3.27 -19.32 -4.62
N SER A 209 -3.49 -19.53 -3.32
CA SER A 209 -4.16 -18.58 -2.42
C SER A 209 -3.22 -17.44 -2.00
N GLU A 210 -3.75 -16.44 -1.31
CA GLU A 210 -2.97 -15.32 -0.76
C GLU A 210 -1.87 -15.80 0.19
N ASP A 211 -2.19 -16.66 1.16
CA ASP A 211 -1.21 -17.22 2.10
C ASP A 211 -0.07 -17.94 1.36
N ARG A 212 -0.43 -18.74 0.35
CA ARG A 212 0.55 -19.48 -0.44
C ARG A 212 1.40 -18.53 -1.28
N TRP A 213 0.84 -17.45 -1.79
CA TRP A 213 1.60 -16.40 -2.46
C TRP A 213 2.60 -15.75 -1.51
N HIS A 214 2.20 -15.41 -0.28
CA HIS A 214 3.12 -14.83 0.71
C HIS A 214 4.29 -15.77 1.03
N GLU A 215 4.06 -17.07 1.15
CA GLU A 215 5.14 -18.06 1.33
C GLU A 215 6.11 -18.07 0.13
N LEU A 216 5.58 -18.05 -1.10
CA LEU A 216 6.40 -18.02 -2.32
C LEU A 216 7.18 -16.71 -2.45
N LEU A 217 6.56 -15.58 -2.09
CA LEU A 217 7.20 -14.27 -2.07
C LEU A 217 8.33 -14.22 -1.04
N ARG A 218 8.11 -14.73 0.18
CA ARG A 218 9.17 -14.83 1.21
C ARG A 218 10.36 -15.64 0.72
N ALA A 219 10.10 -16.74 0.00
CA ALA A 219 11.17 -17.54 -0.60
C ALA A 219 11.92 -16.79 -1.72
N ALA A 220 11.20 -16.03 -2.56
CA ALA A 220 11.79 -15.20 -3.61
C ALA A 220 12.63 -14.03 -3.06
N GLN A 221 12.17 -13.39 -1.98
CA GLN A 221 12.90 -12.36 -1.26
C GLN A 221 14.19 -12.89 -0.61
N GLY A 222 14.25 -14.18 -0.30
CA GLY A 222 15.48 -14.83 0.19
C GLY A 222 16.57 -14.99 -0.88
N ASP A 223 16.27 -14.76 -2.16
CA ASP A 223 17.26 -14.72 -3.24
C ASP A 223 18.06 -13.41 -3.16
N SER A 224 19.30 -13.50 -2.66
CA SER A 224 20.18 -12.35 -2.44
C SER A 224 20.45 -11.53 -3.70
N ARG A 225 20.40 -12.15 -4.89
CA ARG A 225 20.58 -11.43 -6.17
C ARG A 225 19.37 -10.57 -6.51
N LEU A 226 18.18 -11.02 -6.13
CA LEU A 226 16.94 -10.28 -6.34
C LEU A 226 16.85 -9.15 -5.32
N ALA A 227 17.05 -9.46 -4.04
CA ALA A 227 17.01 -8.50 -2.94
C ALA A 227 18.03 -7.36 -3.12
N SER A 228 19.23 -7.62 -3.64
CA SER A 228 20.25 -6.57 -3.83
C SER A 228 19.89 -5.55 -4.91
N GLU A 229 18.98 -5.86 -5.83
CA GLU A 229 18.64 -4.98 -6.97
C GLU A 229 17.27 -4.30 -6.81
N VAL A 230 16.43 -4.70 -5.85
CA VAL A 230 15.08 -4.13 -5.69
C VAL A 230 15.11 -2.63 -5.41
N GLY A 231 16.10 -2.15 -4.65
CA GLY A 231 16.30 -0.72 -4.38
C GLY A 231 16.62 0.11 -5.63
N ARG A 232 17.09 -0.53 -6.70
CA ARG A 232 17.43 0.11 -7.99
C ARG A 232 16.37 -0.12 -9.07
N ALA A 233 15.47 -1.07 -8.85
CA ALA A 233 14.39 -1.38 -9.75
C ALA A 233 13.33 -0.26 -9.76
N GLU A 234 12.83 0.05 -10.95
CA GLU A 234 11.72 0.98 -11.16
C GLU A 234 10.42 0.22 -11.46
N GLU A 235 10.53 -1.09 -11.67
CA GLU A 235 9.41 -1.94 -12.02
C GLU A 235 9.67 -3.40 -11.61
N ILE A 236 8.61 -4.10 -11.21
CA ILE A 236 8.60 -5.54 -10.97
C ILE A 236 7.56 -6.20 -11.88
N VAL A 237 7.95 -7.32 -12.49
CA VAL A 237 7.09 -8.11 -13.37
C VAL A 237 7.04 -9.54 -12.85
N VAL A 238 5.82 -10.03 -12.58
CA VAL A 238 5.56 -11.42 -12.19
C VAL A 238 4.86 -12.13 -13.32
N VAL A 239 5.51 -13.13 -13.89
CA VAL A 239 4.97 -13.97 -14.97
C VAL A 239 4.57 -15.31 -14.39
N VAL A 240 3.32 -15.70 -14.58
CA VAL A 240 2.79 -17.03 -14.25
C VAL A 240 2.59 -17.80 -15.54
N SER A 241 3.11 -19.02 -15.64
CA SER A 241 3.03 -19.82 -16.87
C SER A 241 2.84 -21.30 -16.58
N ASN A 242 2.08 -21.97 -17.45
CA ASN A 242 1.96 -23.42 -17.51
C ASN A 242 1.96 -23.84 -18.99
N PRO A 243 2.67 -24.90 -19.38
CA PRO A 243 2.77 -25.32 -20.78
C PRO A 243 1.42 -25.60 -21.47
N VAL A 244 0.41 -26.01 -20.71
CA VAL A 244 -0.93 -26.40 -21.20
C VAL A 244 -1.95 -25.27 -21.02
N LEU A 245 -1.87 -24.54 -19.91
CA LEU A 245 -2.90 -23.59 -19.46
C LEU A 245 -2.57 -22.12 -19.72
N GLY A 246 -1.44 -21.83 -20.37
CA GLY A 246 -1.09 -20.50 -20.87
C GLY A 246 -0.18 -19.69 -19.93
N ARG A 247 -0.18 -18.37 -20.12
CA ARG A 247 0.67 -17.42 -19.41
C ARG A 247 -0.14 -16.18 -19.01
N ALA A 248 0.10 -15.69 -17.80
CA ALA A 248 -0.39 -14.42 -17.28
C ALA A 248 0.79 -13.57 -16.78
N GLU A 249 0.63 -12.25 -16.80
CA GLU A 249 1.68 -11.31 -16.42
C GLU A 249 1.09 -10.17 -15.58
N ILE A 250 1.70 -9.92 -14.42
CA ILE A 250 1.39 -8.79 -13.54
C ILE A 250 2.60 -7.86 -13.56
N ARG A 251 2.33 -6.57 -13.74
CA ARG A 251 3.35 -5.51 -13.85
C ARG A 251 3.02 -4.42 -12.85
N ALA A 252 4.00 -4.07 -12.03
CA ALA A 252 3.86 -3.05 -10.99
C ALA A 252 5.04 -2.07 -11.08
N GLU A 253 4.71 -0.79 -11.21
CA GLU A 253 5.69 0.29 -11.31
C GLU A 253 5.96 0.91 -9.95
N ARG A 254 7.15 1.47 -9.78
CA ARG A 254 7.50 2.26 -8.61
C ARG A 254 6.90 3.68 -8.75
N PRO A 255 6.16 4.18 -7.76
CA PRO A 255 5.66 5.55 -7.80
C PRO A 255 6.83 6.54 -7.67
N PHE A 256 6.72 7.66 -8.38
CA PHE A 256 7.69 8.74 -8.28
C PHE A 256 7.70 9.33 -6.86
N LYS A 257 8.89 9.46 -6.26
CA LYS A 257 9.12 10.14 -4.98
C LYS A 257 10.25 11.17 -5.15
N PRO A 258 10.07 12.43 -4.72
CA PRO A 258 11.09 13.46 -4.92
C PRO A 258 12.42 13.16 -4.23
N LEU A 259 12.36 12.57 -3.03
CA LEU A 259 13.51 12.01 -2.33
C LEU A 259 13.30 10.51 -2.16
N ARG A 260 14.30 9.71 -2.53
CA ARG A 260 14.22 8.24 -2.42
C ARG A 260 15.54 7.63 -2.02
N TRP A 261 15.49 6.69 -1.08
CA TRP A 261 16.63 5.83 -0.79
C TRP A 261 16.70 4.64 -1.75
N SER A 262 17.90 4.35 -2.22
CA SER A 262 18.26 3.11 -2.91
C SER A 262 19.26 2.35 -2.05
N THR A 263 18.95 1.12 -1.68
CA THR A 263 19.83 0.27 -0.88
C THR A 263 20.47 -0.81 -1.74
N GLY A 264 21.67 -1.22 -1.37
CA GLY A 264 22.39 -2.31 -2.02
C GLY A 264 23.49 -2.88 -1.15
N TYR A 265 24.21 -3.84 -1.72
CA TYR A 265 25.35 -4.51 -1.09
C TYR A 265 26.55 -4.49 -2.03
N ASP A 266 27.74 -4.25 -1.47
CA ASP A 266 29.01 -4.41 -2.17
C ASP A 266 30.04 -5.13 -1.27
N ARG A 267 31.33 -5.03 -1.63
CA ARG A 267 32.42 -5.67 -0.87
C ARG A 267 32.67 -5.03 0.50
N ASP A 268 32.26 -3.77 0.67
CA ASP A 268 32.44 -2.98 1.89
C ASP A 268 31.19 -2.99 2.76
N GLY A 269 30.13 -3.69 2.33
CA GLY A 269 28.93 -3.97 3.10
C GLY A 269 27.65 -3.40 2.51
N PRO A 270 26.58 -3.34 3.33
CA PRO A 270 25.34 -2.67 2.95
C PRO A 270 25.54 -1.16 2.85
N TYR A 271 24.93 -0.54 1.83
CA TYR A 271 24.94 0.91 1.65
C TYR A 271 23.55 1.45 1.31
N ALA A 272 23.33 2.72 1.65
CA ALA A 272 22.21 3.52 1.17
C ALA A 272 22.72 4.66 0.29
N ARG A 273 22.14 4.83 -0.88
CA ARG A 273 22.35 5.99 -1.76
C ARG A 273 21.07 6.80 -1.83
N LEU A 274 21.17 8.11 -1.59
CA LEU A 274 20.05 9.01 -1.82
C LEU A 274 19.92 9.31 -3.30
N ILE A 275 18.71 9.18 -3.82
CA ILE A 275 18.28 9.68 -5.11
C ILE A 275 17.48 10.95 -4.82
N ASP A 276 18.09 12.08 -5.14
CA ASP A 276 17.48 13.40 -5.03
C ASP A 276 17.04 13.89 -6.40
N HIS A 277 15.74 14.11 -6.57
CA HIS A 277 15.14 14.70 -7.77
C HIS A 277 14.79 16.19 -7.59
N MET A 278 14.93 16.73 -6.38
CA MET A 278 14.63 18.12 -6.05
C MET A 278 15.82 19.04 -6.29
N GLY A 279 17.04 18.56 -6.02
CA GLY A 279 18.25 19.37 -6.09
C GLY A 279 18.22 20.55 -5.10
N SER A 280 17.65 20.33 -3.92
CA SER A 280 17.50 21.36 -2.89
C SER A 280 18.83 21.61 -2.17
N ASP A 281 19.13 22.88 -1.90
CA ASP A 281 20.32 23.30 -1.16
C ASP A 281 20.20 22.99 0.36
N ASP A 282 18.99 22.75 0.88
CA ASP A 282 18.70 22.49 2.31
C ASP A 282 18.60 21.00 2.64
N LEU A 283 19.18 20.13 1.81
CA LEU A 283 19.19 18.68 2.03
C LEU A 283 20.00 18.32 3.28
N THR A 284 19.34 17.73 4.28
CA THR A 284 20.01 17.18 5.47
C THR A 284 19.90 15.66 5.51
N ILE A 285 21.02 15.00 5.77
CA ILE A 285 21.10 13.56 5.94
C ILE A 285 21.46 13.24 7.39
N ARG A 286 20.65 12.39 8.01
CA ARG A 286 20.78 11.97 9.40
C ARG A 286 20.70 10.45 9.49
N TYR A 287 21.26 9.86 10.53
CA TYR A 287 21.01 8.46 10.84
C TYR A 287 20.80 8.25 12.33
N SER A 288 20.15 7.14 12.67
CA SER A 288 19.96 6.67 14.04
C SER A 288 20.25 5.17 14.09
N GLU A 289 21.17 4.76 14.96
CA GLU A 289 21.56 3.36 15.06
C GLU A 289 20.45 2.52 15.68
N VAL A 290 20.36 1.25 15.28
CA VAL A 290 19.38 0.30 15.84
C VAL A 290 19.62 0.08 17.35
N THR A 291 20.87 0.20 17.80
CA THR A 291 21.28 0.08 19.22
C THR A 291 20.76 1.25 20.05
N THR A 292 20.68 2.45 19.48
CA THR A 292 20.34 3.71 20.16
C THR A 292 19.35 4.52 19.31
N PRO A 293 18.14 3.98 19.03
CA PRO A 293 17.25 4.53 18.00
C PRO A 293 16.68 5.92 18.32
N ALA A 294 16.84 6.43 19.55
CA ALA A 294 16.46 7.78 19.94
C ALA A 294 17.55 8.83 19.67
N GLU A 295 18.79 8.40 19.42
CA GLU A 295 19.91 9.30 19.14
C GLU A 295 20.01 9.52 17.63
N ILE A 296 19.96 10.78 17.20
CA ILE A 296 20.04 11.17 15.79
C ILE A 296 21.39 11.84 15.54
N ILE A 297 22.16 11.27 14.63
CA ILE A 297 23.48 11.73 14.25
C ILE A 297 23.39 12.38 12.86
N LEU A 298 23.94 13.60 12.73
CA LEU A 298 24.02 14.29 11.44
C LEU A 298 25.18 13.73 10.62
N VAL A 299 24.89 13.26 9.41
CA VAL A 299 25.93 12.97 8.41
C VAL A 299 26.34 14.32 7.83
N ARG A 300 27.64 14.66 7.90
CA ARG A 300 28.13 15.93 7.35
C ARG A 300 27.68 16.10 5.89
N ASP A 301 27.27 17.31 5.53
CA ASP A 301 27.01 17.73 4.16
C ASP A 301 28.18 17.34 3.26
N GLY A 302 27.88 16.54 2.23
CA GLY A 302 28.89 15.97 1.37
C GLY A 302 28.30 14.99 0.34
N ASP A 303 27.86 15.57 -0.77
CA ASP A 303 27.79 14.99 -2.12
C ASP A 303 27.18 13.60 -2.26
N GLY A 304 25.87 13.43 -1.99
CA GLY A 304 25.05 12.33 -2.55
C GLY A 304 25.65 10.92 -2.46
N GLY A 305 26.53 10.71 -1.48
CA GLY A 305 27.40 9.56 -1.38
C GLY A 305 26.67 8.32 -0.89
N GLU A 306 27.35 7.19 -0.99
CA GLU A 306 26.87 5.95 -0.39
C GLU A 306 27.14 5.97 1.12
N ILE A 307 26.06 5.98 1.90
CA ILE A 307 26.09 5.96 3.36
C ILE A 307 26.22 4.52 3.82
N ARG A 308 27.16 4.29 4.74
CA ARG A 308 27.40 3.00 5.38
C ARG A 308 27.42 3.20 6.89
N VAL A 309 26.74 2.33 7.61
CA VAL A 309 26.71 2.33 9.08
C VAL A 309 27.03 0.93 9.56
N GLU A 310 27.90 0.82 10.57
CA GLU A 310 28.48 -0.46 10.97
C GLU A 310 27.46 -1.39 11.65
N ASP A 311 26.66 -0.86 12.58
CA ASP A 311 25.78 -1.64 13.45
C ASP A 311 24.29 -1.60 13.02
N GLY A 312 24.05 -1.20 11.77
CA GLY A 312 22.70 -1.03 11.22
C GLY A 312 22.03 0.23 11.76
N ALA A 313 21.27 0.90 10.90
CA ALA A 313 20.70 2.19 11.24
C ALA A 313 19.47 2.54 10.39
N LEU A 314 18.61 3.38 10.94
CA LEU A 314 17.67 4.15 10.15
C LEU A 314 18.40 5.36 9.57
N VAL A 315 18.46 5.44 8.24
CA VAL A 315 19.01 6.59 7.51
C VAL A 315 17.85 7.45 7.03
N ILE A 316 17.95 8.76 7.25
CA ILE A 316 16.88 9.74 7.06
C ILE A 316 17.41 10.87 6.18
N ALA A 317 16.67 11.23 5.14
CA ALA A 317 16.91 12.42 4.34
C ALA A 317 15.71 13.36 4.50
N CYS A 318 16.00 14.64 4.69
CA CYS A 318 15.02 15.71 4.75
C CYS A 318 15.44 16.85 3.84
N ALA A 319 14.54 17.30 2.99
CA ALA A 319 14.64 18.56 2.28
C ALA A 319 13.26 19.23 2.27
N ASP A 320 13.20 20.51 2.61
CA ASP A 320 11.95 21.24 2.83
C ASP A 320 11.00 20.47 3.79
N ASP A 321 9.76 20.24 3.37
CA ASP A 321 8.74 19.46 4.11
C ASP A 321 8.76 17.96 3.75
N ILE A 322 9.72 17.51 2.92
CA ILE A 322 9.81 16.12 2.45
C ILE A 322 10.80 15.35 3.31
N GLN A 323 10.35 14.26 3.91
CA GLN A 323 11.18 13.32 4.66
C GLN A 323 11.07 11.92 4.07
N THR A 324 12.22 11.26 3.89
CA THR A 324 12.29 9.84 3.50
C THR A 324 13.32 9.11 4.35
N ALA A 325 13.03 7.86 4.71
CA ALA A 325 13.93 7.08 5.55
C ALA A 325 14.04 5.63 5.04
N VAL A 326 15.15 4.96 5.36
CA VAL A 326 15.37 3.54 5.06
C VAL A 326 16.15 2.87 6.17
N VAL A 327 15.86 1.60 6.44
CA VAL A 327 16.66 0.80 7.39
C VAL A 327 17.79 0.12 6.64
N LEU A 328 19.02 0.35 7.10
CA LEU A 328 20.20 -0.35 6.69
C LEU A 328 20.52 -1.50 7.66
N PRO A 329 20.79 -2.70 7.14
CA PRO A 329 21.31 -3.79 7.96
C PRO A 329 22.76 -3.53 8.39
N PRO A 330 23.26 -4.18 9.45
CA PRO A 330 24.62 -4.06 9.93
C PRO A 330 25.60 -4.70 8.95
N HIS A 331 26.84 -4.22 8.97
CA HIS A 331 27.90 -4.83 8.20
C HIS A 331 28.43 -6.08 8.92
N ILE A 332 28.25 -7.25 8.29
CA ILE A 332 28.69 -8.54 8.81
C ILE A 332 29.99 -8.93 8.09
N SER A 333 31.11 -8.48 8.63
CA SER A 333 32.45 -8.89 8.19
C SER A 333 33.20 -9.52 9.36
N GLY A 334 33.70 -10.75 9.20
CA GLY A 334 34.62 -11.36 10.19
C GLY A 334 34.24 -12.73 10.77
N GLY A 335 33.25 -13.45 10.23
CA GLY A 335 32.92 -14.81 10.69
C GLY A 335 31.93 -14.84 11.85
N LEU A 336 31.92 -15.92 12.65
CA LEU A 336 30.89 -16.20 13.66
C LEU A 336 30.72 -15.08 14.71
N ASP A 337 31.78 -14.35 15.06
CA ASP A 337 31.71 -13.27 16.06
C ASP A 337 30.84 -12.09 15.59
N SER A 338 30.82 -11.83 14.28
CA SER A 338 29.98 -10.78 13.67
C SER A 338 28.49 -11.14 13.62
N LEU A 339 28.12 -12.39 13.88
CA LEU A 339 26.71 -12.81 13.98
C LEU A 339 26.06 -12.29 15.27
N SER A 340 26.83 -11.87 16.27
CA SER A 340 26.26 -11.19 17.45
C SER A 340 25.55 -9.88 17.08
N LYS A 341 25.98 -9.23 15.98
CA LYS A 341 25.32 -8.05 15.39
C LYS A 341 23.95 -8.39 14.75
N LEU A 342 23.60 -9.68 14.63
CA LEU A 342 22.27 -10.11 14.19
C LEU A 342 21.22 -10.10 15.32
N SER A 343 21.66 -9.92 16.57
CA SER A 343 20.82 -9.98 17.78
C SER A 343 20.89 -8.68 18.57
N VAL A 344 20.82 -7.55 17.86
CA VAL A 344 20.86 -6.21 18.48
C VAL A 344 19.61 -5.99 19.33
N ARG A 345 19.80 -5.43 20.52
CA ARG A 345 18.71 -5.03 21.41
C ARG A 345 18.67 -3.51 21.48
N PRO A 346 17.62 -2.86 20.97
CA PRO A 346 17.50 -1.41 21.02
C PRO A 346 17.48 -0.90 22.47
N SER A 347 18.37 0.01 22.78
CA SER A 347 18.45 0.69 24.07
C SER A 347 17.77 2.06 23.96
N LEU A 348 16.68 2.20 24.70
CA LEU A 348 15.88 3.42 24.75
C LEU A 348 15.92 3.95 26.19
N GLN A 349 16.44 5.17 26.35
CA GLN A 349 16.43 5.85 27.65
C GLN A 349 14.98 6.21 28.01
N THR A 350 14.50 5.70 29.13
CA THR A 350 13.18 6.07 29.66
C THR A 350 13.26 7.49 30.24
N GLY A 351 12.63 8.44 29.57
CA GLY A 351 12.38 9.75 30.15
C GLY A 351 11.40 9.69 31.32
N ASN A 352 11.17 10.84 31.96
CA ASN A 352 10.14 10.95 33.00
C ASN A 352 8.75 10.70 32.42
N ARG A 353 7.88 10.06 33.21
CA ARG A 353 6.47 9.84 32.89
C ARG A 353 5.75 11.18 32.73
N SER A 354 5.57 11.60 31.47
CA SER A 354 4.98 12.88 31.09
C SER A 354 4.42 12.80 29.68
N VAL A 355 3.47 13.68 29.34
CA VAL A 355 2.89 13.80 28.00
C VAL A 355 4.00 14.02 26.96
N ALA A 356 4.93 14.93 27.23
CA ALA A 356 6.03 15.23 26.32
C ALA A 356 6.91 14.00 26.03
N SER A 357 7.19 13.15 27.03
CA SER A 357 7.94 11.91 26.81
C SER A 357 7.17 10.90 25.97
N VAL A 358 5.85 10.77 26.16
CA VAL A 358 5.00 9.89 25.35
C VAL A 358 4.96 10.37 23.90
N CYS A 359 4.75 11.67 23.67
CA CYS A 359 4.74 12.25 22.32
C CYS A 359 6.08 12.03 21.60
N ARG A 360 7.22 12.20 22.27
CA ARG A 360 8.53 11.90 21.67
C ARG A 360 8.68 10.44 21.26
N MET A 361 8.16 9.50 22.04
CA MET A 361 8.17 8.08 21.66
C MET A 361 7.23 7.78 20.49
N ILE A 362 6.08 8.46 20.40
CA ILE A 362 5.16 8.37 19.26
C ILE A 362 5.83 8.88 17.99
N GLU A 363 6.50 10.04 18.06
CA GLU A 363 7.25 10.59 16.92
C GLU A 363 8.40 9.68 16.50
N LEU A 364 9.11 9.11 17.46
CA LEU A 364 10.15 8.12 17.19
C LEU A 364 9.59 6.87 16.53
N ALA A 365 8.49 6.31 17.04
CA ALA A 365 7.80 5.19 16.40
C ALA A 365 7.40 5.55 14.97
N ARG A 366 6.80 6.72 14.77
CA ARG A 366 6.36 7.20 13.44
C ARG A 366 7.54 7.27 12.46
N LEU A 367 8.70 7.72 12.91
CA LEU A 367 9.91 7.79 12.11
C LEU A 367 10.37 6.41 11.63
N TRP A 368 10.34 5.40 12.51
CA TRP A 368 10.70 4.02 12.19
C TRP A 368 9.61 3.27 11.41
N THR A 369 8.32 3.56 11.62
CA THR A 369 7.22 2.95 10.86
C THR A 369 7.14 3.48 9.43
N ARG A 370 7.39 4.78 9.20
CA ARG A 370 7.25 5.42 7.87
C ARG A 370 8.47 5.25 6.95
N CYS A 371 9.47 4.46 7.33
CA CYS A 371 10.59 4.21 6.44
C CYS A 371 10.14 3.43 5.20
N ALA A 372 10.86 3.59 4.09
CA ALA A 372 10.63 2.83 2.88
C ALA A 372 10.73 1.32 3.18
N VAL A 373 9.91 0.52 2.49
CA VAL A 373 9.91 -0.94 2.59
C VAL A 373 11.36 -1.44 2.40
N PRO A 374 11.94 -2.10 3.42
CA PRO A 374 13.30 -2.58 3.31
C PRO A 374 13.43 -3.59 2.18
N ALA A 375 14.47 -3.45 1.37
CA ALA A 375 14.83 -4.43 0.34
C ALA A 375 15.19 -5.81 0.92
N ASP A 376 15.62 -5.81 2.17
CA ASP A 376 16.24 -6.92 2.87
C ASP A 376 15.35 -7.37 4.06
N GLN A 377 15.10 -8.68 4.17
CA GLN A 377 14.31 -9.26 5.26
C GLN A 377 14.92 -9.01 6.64
N TYR A 378 16.24 -8.99 6.75
CA TYR A 378 16.92 -8.66 7.99
C TYR A 378 16.71 -7.20 8.39
N ALA A 379 16.72 -6.27 7.43
CA ALA A 379 16.40 -4.86 7.69
C ALA A 379 14.93 -4.69 8.12
N ALA A 380 13.99 -5.46 7.55
CA ALA A 380 12.61 -5.51 8.02
C ALA A 380 12.48 -6.05 9.46
N ARG A 381 13.21 -7.12 9.80
CA ARG A 381 13.27 -7.65 11.16
C ARG A 381 13.82 -6.63 12.15
N LEU A 382 14.88 -5.90 11.79
CA LEU A 382 15.43 -4.83 12.62
C LEU A 382 14.43 -3.70 12.88
N GLN A 383 13.75 -3.25 11.82
CA GLN A 383 12.69 -2.23 11.93
C GLN A 383 11.62 -2.68 12.94
N ALA A 384 11.17 -3.93 12.83
CA ALA A 384 10.16 -4.49 13.71
C ALA A 384 10.65 -4.59 15.16
N GLN A 385 11.89 -5.05 15.39
CA GLN A 385 12.49 -5.09 16.73
C GLN A 385 12.60 -3.71 17.38
N VAL A 386 12.91 -2.67 16.61
CA VAL A 386 12.95 -1.29 17.13
C VAL A 386 11.55 -0.80 17.49
N ASN A 387 10.56 -1.06 16.64
CA ASN A 387 9.16 -0.71 16.94
C ASN A 387 8.64 -1.44 18.18
N ASP A 388 8.92 -2.75 18.31
CA ASP A 388 8.58 -3.55 19.50
C ASP A 388 9.21 -2.94 20.77
N ALA A 389 10.49 -2.54 20.69
CA ALA A 389 11.18 -1.89 21.80
C ALA A 389 10.58 -0.53 22.16
N ILE A 390 10.16 0.28 21.17
CA ILE A 390 9.51 1.58 21.39
C ILE A 390 8.16 1.38 22.09
N VAL A 391 7.37 0.40 21.69
CA VAL A 391 6.06 0.07 22.29
C VAL A 391 6.21 -0.41 23.72
N ALA A 392 7.10 -1.37 23.94
CA ALA A 392 7.43 -1.90 25.26
C ALA A 392 7.86 -0.78 26.21
N ARG A 393 8.69 0.16 25.72
CA ARG A 393 9.19 1.29 26.51
C ARG A 393 8.12 2.33 26.79
N THR A 394 7.29 2.66 25.80
CA THR A 394 6.16 3.59 25.97
C THR A 394 5.17 3.03 26.98
N SER A 395 4.84 1.75 26.86
CA SER A 395 3.94 1.03 27.76
C SER A 395 4.51 0.94 29.17
N GLY A 396 5.76 0.53 29.32
CA GLY A 396 6.45 0.48 30.62
C GLY A 396 6.55 1.84 31.31
N MET A 397 6.77 2.93 30.56
CA MET A 397 6.79 4.29 31.08
C MET A 397 5.42 4.72 31.63
N ILE A 398 4.32 4.33 30.99
CA ILE A 398 2.96 4.69 31.41
C ILE A 398 2.46 3.77 32.53
N ALA A 399 2.64 2.46 32.37
CA ALA A 399 2.12 1.38 33.21
C ALA A 399 2.96 1.08 34.45
N GLY A 400 4.22 1.52 34.48
CA GLY A 400 5.13 1.37 35.61
C GLY A 400 5.90 0.04 35.63
N GLY A 401 6.75 -0.12 36.65
CA GLY A 401 7.79 -1.15 36.70
C GLY A 401 7.29 -2.61 36.62
N ARG A 402 6.14 -2.92 37.22
CA ARG A 402 5.58 -4.29 37.17
C ARG A 402 5.20 -4.69 35.74
N TRP A 403 4.65 -3.76 34.97
CA TRP A 403 4.32 -4.01 33.57
C TRP A 403 5.58 -4.06 32.70
N TRP A 404 6.56 -3.21 33.00
CA TRP A 404 7.85 -3.23 32.32
C TRP A 404 8.55 -4.61 32.37
N GLU A 405 8.41 -5.37 33.47
CA GLU A 405 8.93 -6.74 33.56
C GLU A 405 8.22 -7.73 32.62
N VAL A 406 6.94 -7.51 32.30
CA VAL A 406 6.21 -8.31 31.31
C VAL A 406 6.71 -7.96 29.91
N GLU A 407 6.81 -6.67 29.60
CA GLU A 407 7.29 -6.21 28.29
C GLU A 407 8.72 -6.70 28.02
N LEU A 408 9.60 -6.65 29.02
CA LEU A 408 10.97 -7.17 28.88
C LEU A 408 10.98 -8.67 28.59
N ASP A 409 10.08 -9.43 29.21
CA ASP A 409 9.98 -10.87 28.97
C ASP A 409 9.39 -11.18 27.59
N ALA A 410 8.42 -10.39 27.12
CA ALA A 410 7.89 -10.48 25.76
C ALA A 410 8.98 -10.20 24.71
N LEU A 411 9.76 -9.12 24.89
CA LEU A 411 10.92 -8.81 24.03
C LEU A 411 12.01 -9.89 24.06
N ASN A 412 12.04 -10.73 25.10
CA ASN A 412 12.96 -11.86 25.22
C ASN A 412 12.41 -13.15 24.60
N GLY A 413 11.24 -13.12 23.95
CA GLY A 413 10.59 -14.30 23.38
C GLY A 413 10.09 -15.30 24.42
N ARG A 414 9.81 -14.85 25.65
CA ARG A 414 9.17 -15.71 26.67
C ARG A 414 7.67 -15.74 26.42
N SER A 415 7.04 -16.90 26.55
CA SER A 415 5.58 -17.03 26.43
C SER A 415 4.86 -16.17 27.46
N MET A 416 3.80 -15.48 27.01
CA MET A 416 3.01 -14.54 27.79
C MET A 416 1.77 -15.21 28.37
N SER A 417 2.00 -16.18 29.28
CA SER A 417 0.89 -16.93 29.85
C SER A 417 -0.16 -16.03 30.53
N ARG A 418 -1.43 -16.44 30.46
CA ARG A 418 -2.57 -15.75 31.09
C ARG A 418 -2.30 -15.37 32.55
N GLU A 419 -1.76 -16.31 33.34
CA GLU A 419 -1.43 -16.05 34.75
C GLU A 419 -0.42 -14.90 34.91
N ARG A 420 0.57 -14.83 34.02
CA ARG A 420 1.61 -13.80 34.05
C ARG A 420 1.04 -12.42 33.73
N LEU A 421 0.23 -12.31 32.68
CA LEU A 421 -0.44 -11.06 32.30
C LEU A 421 -1.35 -10.57 33.45
N LEU A 422 -2.17 -11.45 34.02
CA LEU A 422 -3.07 -11.13 35.13
C LEU A 422 -2.34 -10.74 36.43
N LYS A 423 -1.17 -11.32 36.68
CA LYS A 423 -0.33 -10.98 37.84
C LYS A 423 0.30 -9.59 37.72
N ALA A 424 0.62 -9.17 36.50
CA ALA A 424 1.19 -7.85 36.22
C ALA A 424 0.15 -6.73 36.30
N LEU A 425 -1.13 -7.05 36.13
CA LEU A 425 -2.23 -6.14 36.41
C LEU A 425 -2.31 -5.82 37.92
N GLY A 426 -3.02 -4.74 38.24
CA GLY A 426 -3.06 -4.16 39.58
C GLY A 426 -3.79 -5.07 40.57
N ARG A 427 -4.17 -4.53 41.73
CA ARG A 427 -5.04 -5.24 42.69
C ARG A 427 -6.53 -5.01 42.42
N SER A 428 -6.88 -4.17 41.45
CA SER A 428 -8.28 -3.90 41.09
C SER A 428 -8.93 -5.16 40.53
N SER A 429 -10.12 -5.52 41.04
CA SER A 429 -10.95 -6.59 40.49
C SER A 429 -11.30 -6.32 39.04
N ASP A 430 -11.72 -5.09 38.77
CA ASP A 430 -12.29 -4.69 37.48
C ASP A 430 -11.22 -4.76 36.37
N GLU A 431 -9.96 -4.39 36.67
CA GLU A 431 -8.82 -4.54 35.75
C GLU A 431 -8.58 -6.00 35.36
N ARG A 432 -8.72 -6.93 36.32
CA ARG A 432 -8.45 -8.35 36.07
C ARG A 432 -9.60 -9.02 35.33
N GLU A 433 -10.83 -8.65 35.64
CA GLU A 433 -12.02 -9.15 34.95
C GLU A 433 -12.02 -8.71 33.47
N ALA A 434 -11.76 -7.43 33.20
CA ALA A 434 -11.65 -6.93 31.84
C ALA A 434 -10.49 -7.56 31.06
N ALA A 435 -9.32 -7.72 31.69
CA ALA A 435 -8.21 -8.40 31.04
C ALA A 435 -8.49 -9.89 30.77
N THR A 436 -9.23 -10.55 31.67
CA THR A 436 -9.65 -11.94 31.49
C THR A 436 -10.54 -12.07 30.26
N GLU A 437 -11.53 -11.19 30.13
CA GLU A 437 -12.40 -11.11 28.94
C GLU A 437 -11.59 -10.86 27.67
N LEU A 438 -10.69 -9.87 27.67
CA LEU A 438 -9.86 -9.55 26.50
C LEU A 438 -8.91 -10.69 26.10
N ILE A 439 -8.32 -11.40 27.06
CA ILE A 439 -7.47 -12.58 26.78
C ILE A 439 -8.30 -13.69 26.14
N ASP A 440 -9.53 -13.92 26.62
CA ASP A 440 -10.41 -14.95 26.06
C ASP A 440 -10.93 -14.55 24.66
N ALA A 441 -11.18 -13.25 24.45
CA ALA A 441 -11.59 -12.68 23.17
C ALA A 441 -10.46 -12.72 22.12
N ALA A 442 -9.20 -12.59 22.52
CA ALA A 442 -8.03 -12.59 21.63
C ALA A 442 -7.97 -13.81 20.69
N VAL A 443 -8.50 -14.97 21.13
CA VAL A 443 -8.53 -16.22 20.35
C VAL A 443 -9.55 -16.18 19.21
N HIS A 444 -10.58 -15.33 19.31
CA HIS A 444 -11.74 -15.35 18.42
C HIS A 444 -11.99 -14.01 17.71
N VAL A 445 -11.32 -12.94 18.15
CA VAL A 445 -11.49 -11.61 17.57
C VAL A 445 -11.01 -11.59 16.12
N GLY A 446 -11.71 -10.82 15.28
CA GLY A 446 -11.36 -10.69 13.87
C GLY A 446 -9.94 -10.15 13.63
N ALA A 447 -9.45 -10.36 12.41
CA ALA A 447 -8.09 -10.01 12.02
C ALA A 447 -7.90 -8.50 11.83
N THR A 448 -8.98 -7.72 11.73
CA THR A 448 -8.87 -6.29 11.43
C THR A 448 -8.71 -5.43 12.70
N PRO A 449 -7.96 -4.31 12.62
CA PRO A 449 -7.86 -3.37 13.75
C PRO A 449 -9.21 -2.80 14.20
N ASP A 450 -10.16 -2.63 13.29
CA ASP A 450 -11.49 -2.10 13.59
C ASP A 450 -12.29 -3.06 14.47
N GLU A 451 -12.32 -4.35 14.12
CA GLU A 451 -12.98 -5.39 14.93
C GLU A 451 -12.36 -5.48 16.32
N ARG A 452 -11.02 -5.44 16.39
CA ARG A 452 -10.27 -5.45 17.66
C ARG A 452 -10.54 -4.21 18.50
N THR A 453 -10.71 -3.05 17.88
CA THR A 453 -11.06 -1.80 18.55
C THR A 453 -12.47 -1.86 19.13
N VAL A 454 -13.43 -2.41 18.39
CA VAL A 454 -14.81 -2.60 18.86
C VAL A 454 -14.83 -3.53 20.08
N GLU A 455 -14.12 -4.66 20.02
CA GLU A 455 -14.02 -5.60 21.15
C GLU A 455 -13.41 -4.94 22.39
N PHE A 456 -12.31 -4.20 22.20
CA PHE A 456 -11.67 -3.46 23.28
C PHE A 456 -12.61 -2.42 23.91
N ALA A 457 -13.33 -1.66 23.09
CA ALA A 457 -14.30 -0.68 23.54
C ALA A 457 -15.47 -1.31 24.32
N GLN A 458 -15.95 -2.48 23.90
CA GLN A 458 -17.01 -3.22 24.59
C GLN A 458 -16.55 -3.66 25.99
N SER A 459 -15.34 -4.22 26.10
CA SER A 459 -14.78 -4.63 27.39
C SER A 459 -14.60 -3.44 28.35
N LEU A 460 -14.14 -2.28 27.83
CA LEU A 460 -14.03 -1.05 28.63
C LEU A 460 -15.39 -0.60 29.18
N ASN A 461 -16.43 -0.65 28.34
CA ASN A 461 -17.79 -0.25 28.72
C ASN A 461 -18.42 -1.20 29.77
N ALA A 462 -18.15 -2.50 29.67
CA ALA A 462 -18.66 -3.51 30.59
C ALA A 462 -18.04 -3.38 32.00
N HIS A 463 -16.77 -2.98 32.09
CA HIS A 463 -15.99 -3.00 33.33
C HIS A 463 -15.73 -1.61 33.94
N GLY A 464 -16.61 -0.64 33.67
CA GLY A 464 -16.63 0.63 34.40
C GLY A 464 -15.83 1.79 33.79
N TRP A 465 -15.28 1.64 32.58
CA TRP A 465 -14.57 2.70 31.84
C TRP A 465 -15.39 3.28 30.69
N ARG A 466 -16.70 3.48 30.92
CA ARG A 466 -17.65 3.96 29.90
C ARG A 466 -17.28 5.33 29.31
N ALA A 467 -16.64 6.19 30.10
CA ALA A 467 -16.23 7.51 29.65
C ALA A 467 -15.00 7.47 28.72
N GLU A 468 -14.30 6.33 28.70
CA GLU A 468 -13.08 6.11 27.92
C GLU A 468 -13.31 5.21 26.70
N THR A 469 -14.52 4.73 26.47
CA THR A 469 -14.90 3.94 25.28
C THR A 469 -14.59 4.68 23.98
N GLU A 470 -14.79 6.00 23.94
CA GLU A 470 -14.46 6.83 22.78
C GLU A 470 -12.94 7.01 22.56
N LEU A 471 -12.12 6.61 23.54
CA LEU A 471 -10.66 6.63 23.46
C LEU A 471 -10.08 5.25 23.15
N ALA A 472 -10.92 4.24 22.89
CA ALA A 472 -10.48 2.86 22.64
C ALA A 472 -9.46 2.76 21.51
N ASP A 473 -9.73 3.36 20.35
CA ASP A 473 -8.81 3.38 19.19
C ASP A 473 -7.43 4.00 19.54
N PRO A 474 -7.32 5.26 20.00
CA PRO A 474 -6.02 5.85 20.28
C PRO A 474 -5.28 5.17 21.43
N ILE A 475 -5.99 4.60 22.41
CA ILE A 475 -5.37 3.80 23.49
C ILE A 475 -4.81 2.49 22.95
N LEU A 476 -5.55 1.82 22.05
CA LEU A 476 -5.12 0.56 21.45
C LEU A 476 -3.93 0.78 20.50
N ARG A 477 -3.96 1.84 19.68
CA ARG A 477 -2.82 2.30 18.87
C ARG A 477 -1.60 2.58 19.73
N LEU A 478 -1.76 3.22 20.89
CA LEU A 478 -0.65 3.51 21.81
C LEU A 478 0.00 2.23 22.36
N GLY A 479 -0.80 1.20 22.60
CA GLY A 479 -0.34 -0.11 23.03
C GLY A 479 0.15 -1.02 21.89
N THR A 480 0.00 -0.64 20.63
CA THR A 480 0.34 -1.50 19.49
C THR A 480 1.27 -0.76 18.53
N VAL A 481 0.77 0.10 17.65
CA VAL A 481 1.59 0.87 16.72
C VAL A 481 1.48 2.36 17.04
N PRO A 482 2.20 2.88 18.06
CA PRO A 482 2.09 4.26 18.52
C PRO A 482 2.45 5.26 17.43
N GLY A 483 3.28 4.88 16.45
CA GLY A 483 3.61 5.73 15.30
C GLY A 483 2.42 6.07 14.40
N SER A 484 1.33 5.29 14.48
CA SER A 484 0.08 5.53 13.74
C SER A 484 -0.82 6.60 14.37
N ILE A 485 -0.55 7.01 15.60
CA ILE A 485 -1.32 8.05 16.29
C ILE A 485 -1.05 9.39 15.62
N ASP A 486 -2.09 10.14 15.28
CA ASP A 486 -1.96 11.54 14.88
C ASP A 486 -1.92 12.44 16.13
N LEU A 487 -0.83 13.17 16.31
CA LEU A 487 -0.65 14.06 17.46
C LEU A 487 -1.39 15.40 17.30
N THR A 488 -1.90 15.69 16.11
CA THR A 488 -2.74 16.87 15.86
C THR A 488 -4.21 16.64 16.22
N ASP A 489 -4.61 15.37 16.34
CA ASP A 489 -5.95 14.98 16.74
C ASP A 489 -6.18 15.18 18.25
N ALA A 490 -7.35 15.75 18.56
CA ALA A 490 -7.75 16.07 19.92
C ALA A 490 -8.04 14.82 20.75
N LEU A 491 -8.61 13.77 20.15
CA LEU A 491 -8.89 12.51 20.85
C LEU A 491 -7.60 11.80 21.24
N SER A 492 -6.63 11.76 20.32
CA SER A 492 -5.30 11.21 20.55
C SER A 492 -4.57 11.91 21.71
N THR A 493 -4.59 13.25 21.73
CA THR A 493 -3.99 14.03 22.82
C THR A 493 -4.69 13.78 24.16
N ARG A 494 -6.04 13.69 24.14
CA ARG A 494 -6.83 13.37 25.32
C ARG A 494 -6.57 11.96 25.83
N ALA A 495 -6.37 10.99 24.93
CA ALA A 495 -6.02 9.62 25.27
C ALA A 495 -4.68 9.55 26.01
N ILE A 496 -3.64 10.25 25.51
CA ILE A 496 -2.32 10.32 26.15
C ILE A 496 -2.43 10.88 27.58
N ASP A 497 -3.17 11.97 27.76
CA ASP A 497 -3.38 12.53 29.11
C ASP A 497 -4.16 11.56 30.01
N THR A 498 -5.22 10.94 29.48
CA THR A 498 -6.06 9.99 30.22
C THR A 498 -5.26 8.78 30.70
N VAL A 499 -4.41 8.17 29.86
CA VAL A 499 -3.63 6.99 30.25
C VAL A 499 -2.53 7.32 31.26
N LEU A 500 -2.02 8.56 31.26
CA LEU A 500 -1.11 9.04 32.30
C LEU A 500 -1.81 9.28 33.64
N HIS A 501 -3.11 9.52 33.67
CA HIS A 501 -3.89 9.52 34.91
C HIS A 501 -4.39 8.12 35.29
N ARG A 502 -4.65 7.26 34.30
CA ARG A 502 -5.17 5.90 34.47
C ARG A 502 -4.35 4.86 33.68
N PRO A 503 -3.20 4.42 34.22
CA PRO A 503 -2.33 3.40 33.60
C PRO A 503 -2.98 2.05 33.30
N ALA A 504 -4.13 1.76 33.92
CA ALA A 504 -4.91 0.55 33.68
C ALA A 504 -5.22 0.37 32.19
N LEU A 505 -5.56 1.46 31.51
CA LEU A 505 -6.02 1.43 30.11
C LEU A 505 -4.92 0.92 29.17
N VAL A 506 -3.68 1.39 29.33
CA VAL A 506 -2.54 0.90 28.54
C VAL A 506 -2.18 -0.54 28.91
N ARG A 507 -2.32 -0.93 30.18
CA ARG A 507 -2.10 -2.33 30.59
C ARG A 507 -3.12 -3.25 29.94
N LEU A 508 -4.39 -2.85 29.85
CA LEU A 508 -5.45 -3.62 29.18
C LEU A 508 -5.18 -3.72 27.67
N ALA A 509 -4.88 -2.59 27.02
CA ALA A 509 -4.55 -2.58 25.59
C ALA A 509 -3.36 -3.48 25.27
N ARG A 510 -2.28 -3.42 26.07
CA ARG A 510 -1.11 -4.29 25.91
C ARG A 510 -1.41 -5.75 26.26
N CYS A 511 -2.22 -6.01 27.26
CA CYS A 511 -2.66 -7.37 27.59
C CYS A 511 -3.38 -8.01 26.41
N PHE A 512 -4.27 -7.27 25.76
CA PHE A 512 -5.00 -7.74 24.59
C PHE A 512 -4.05 -7.99 23.41
N ALA A 513 -3.16 -7.04 23.11
CA ALA A 513 -2.17 -7.18 22.04
C ALA A 513 -1.22 -8.37 22.23
N LEU A 514 -0.72 -8.60 23.46
CA LEU A 514 0.17 -9.72 23.76
C LEU A 514 -0.57 -11.06 23.76
N ALA A 515 -1.84 -11.10 24.15
CA ALA A 515 -2.66 -12.31 24.11
C ALA A 515 -2.97 -12.74 22.66
N ILE A 516 -3.22 -11.77 21.79
CA ILE A 516 -3.37 -11.99 20.34
C ILE A 516 -2.09 -12.61 19.77
N HIS A 517 -0.93 -12.01 20.04
CA HIS A 517 0.36 -12.52 19.56
C HIS A 517 0.70 -13.94 20.06
N ASP A 518 0.45 -14.26 21.35
CA ASP A 518 0.70 -15.60 21.90
C ASP A 518 -0.21 -16.67 21.25
N SER A 519 -1.35 -16.27 20.68
CA SER A 519 -2.29 -17.18 19.99
C SER A 519 -1.84 -17.58 18.58
N ASP A 520 -1.03 -16.75 17.90
CA ASP A 520 -0.71 -16.92 16.47
C ASP A 520 0.48 -17.87 16.18
N GLN A 521 1.08 -18.45 17.22
CA GLN A 521 2.11 -19.52 17.18
C GLN A 521 3.35 -19.28 16.28
N ASP A 522 3.57 -18.11 15.68
CA ASP A 522 4.81 -17.76 14.98
C ASP A 522 5.82 -17.11 15.97
N PRO A 523 6.84 -17.84 16.44
CA PRO A 523 7.80 -17.33 17.42
C PRO A 523 8.77 -16.30 16.83
N ASP A 524 8.83 -16.17 15.50
CA ASP A 524 9.71 -15.22 14.80
C ASP A 524 8.96 -13.95 14.32
N ALA A 525 7.63 -13.92 14.46
CA ALA A 525 6.83 -12.75 14.15
C ALA A 525 7.08 -11.61 15.15
N SER A 526 7.06 -10.37 14.66
CA SER A 526 7.08 -9.19 15.53
C SER A 526 5.83 -9.17 16.41
N LEU A 527 5.97 -8.62 17.63
CA LEU A 527 4.85 -8.43 18.57
C LEU A 527 3.71 -7.58 17.99
N LEU A 528 3.97 -6.88 16.88
CA LEU A 528 3.08 -5.92 16.24
C LEU A 528 2.66 -6.35 14.83
N ALA A 529 3.13 -7.50 14.33
CA ALA A 529 2.89 -7.95 12.95
C ALA A 529 1.38 -8.04 12.61
N GLU A 530 0.56 -8.32 13.61
CA GLU A 530 -0.88 -8.49 13.46
C GLU A 530 -1.70 -7.19 13.54
N TRP A 531 -1.06 -6.03 13.67
CA TRP A 531 -1.76 -4.75 13.85
C TRP A 531 -1.52 -3.81 12.66
N PRO A 532 -2.14 -4.06 11.48
CA PRO A 532 -1.99 -3.24 10.29
C PRO A 532 -2.83 -1.96 10.42
N TRP A 533 -2.43 -1.06 11.30
CA TRP A 533 -3.00 0.28 11.36
C TRP A 533 -2.64 1.01 10.05
N GLY A 534 -3.66 1.23 9.21
CA GLY A 534 -3.55 1.90 7.92
C GLY A 534 -3.14 3.36 8.01
#